data_AF-A0A0L6VUH5-F1
#
_entry.id   AF-A0A0L6VUH5-F1
#
_cell.length_a   1.000
_cell.length_b   1.000
_cell.length_c   1.000
_cell.angle_alpha   90.00
_cell.angle_beta   90.00
_cell.angle_gamma   90.00
#
_symmetry.space_group_name_H-M   'P 1'
#
loop_
_entity.id
_entity.type
_entity.pdbx_description
1 polymer ?
#
loop_
_entity_poly.entity_id
_entity_poly.type
_entity_poly.pdbx_seq_one_letter_code
_entity_poly.pdbx_strand_id
1 'polypeptide(L)'
;VQRCFTTPLAGPLGIPAPSKHETHNSRLDYWEDDGPEDTDEKIDFQDSALLHIRKAINDIVVPRGVTQVPHNLGEPKAGKLKASEWYSLFSTYLPLALIDFFGDTTASGVTNSNQHQLLNFTSLVVCTNIVASKTISINDANRFSQAYLLYTETAKLVFQSPKILPNHHYALHLPEQMKWWGPLSNVSEFAGERINGTLQKMRTNGIIGECQVEGTMLREFCQIQRFVSQKPT
;
A
#
# COMPACT_ATOMS: atom_id res chain seq x y z
N VAL A 1 -2.93 -5.60 -4.79
CA VAL A 1 -2.22 -4.30 -4.85
C VAL A 1 -1.94 -3.74 -3.45
N GLN A 2 -2.92 -3.51 -2.59
CA GLN A 2 -2.63 -2.95 -1.25
C GLN A 2 -1.98 -3.95 -0.29
N ARG A 3 -2.39 -5.22 -0.31
CA ARG A 3 -1.63 -6.27 0.39
C ARG A 3 -0.26 -6.51 -0.24
N CYS A 4 0.02 -5.97 -1.43
CA CYS A 4 1.32 -6.07 -2.07
C CYS A 4 2.39 -5.16 -1.45
N PHE A 5 2.05 -4.19 -0.59
CA PHE A 5 3.02 -3.21 -0.11
C PHE A 5 2.94 -2.87 1.39
N THR A 6 2.18 -3.63 2.19
CA THR A 6 2.10 -3.38 3.64
C THR A 6 2.19 -4.68 4.46
N THR A 7 3.28 -4.86 5.22
CA THR A 7 3.36 -5.77 6.37
C THR A 7 3.37 -4.97 7.68
N PRO A 8 2.60 -5.36 8.71
CA PRO A 8 2.61 -4.71 10.03
C PRO A 8 3.78 -5.18 10.93
N LEU A 9 4.45 -4.26 11.61
CA LEU A 9 5.29 -4.54 12.79
C LEU A 9 4.46 -4.30 14.07
N ALA A 10 4.55 -5.22 15.03
CA ALA A 10 4.06 -5.06 16.39
C ALA A 10 5.07 -5.73 17.36
N GLY A 11 5.29 -5.11 18.52
CA GLY A 11 6.07 -5.63 19.65
C GLY A 11 5.40 -5.23 20.98
N PRO A 12 5.88 -5.70 22.16
CA PRO A 12 5.30 -6.90 22.76
C PRO A 12 4.67 -6.75 24.17
N LEU A 13 3.78 -7.72 24.45
CA LEU A 13 3.48 -8.48 25.68
C LEU A 13 3.09 -7.83 27.02
N GLY A 14 1.92 -8.27 27.49
CA GLY A 14 1.58 -8.51 28.90
C GLY A 14 0.32 -9.39 29.01
N ILE A 15 0.47 -10.66 29.39
CA ILE A 15 -0.63 -11.62 29.65
C ILE A 15 -0.78 -11.77 31.18
N PRO A 16 -2.01 -11.95 31.70
CA PRO A 16 -2.34 -13.27 32.27
C PRO A 16 -3.68 -13.82 31.76
N ALA A 17 -3.78 -15.14 31.64
CA ALA A 17 -4.94 -15.93 31.20
C ALA A 17 -5.59 -16.67 32.41
N PRO A 18 -6.62 -17.56 32.29
CA PRO A 18 -7.49 -17.88 31.14
C PRO A 18 -9.01 -18.05 31.50
N SER A 19 -9.87 -18.20 30.48
CA SER A 19 -11.08 -19.06 30.57
C SER A 19 -11.52 -19.50 29.15
N LYS A 20 -11.94 -20.76 29.04
CA LYS A 20 -11.98 -21.59 27.82
C LYS A 20 -13.25 -21.38 26.99
N HIS A 21 -13.10 -21.29 25.67
CA HIS A 21 -13.99 -21.98 24.73
C HIS A 21 -13.30 -22.14 23.37
N GLU A 22 -13.09 -23.40 22.98
CA GLU A 22 -12.52 -23.80 21.70
C GLU A 22 -13.50 -23.52 20.55
N THR A 23 -13.04 -22.81 19.51
CA THR A 23 -13.48 -23.03 18.14
C THR A 23 -12.30 -22.80 17.19
N HIS A 24 -12.16 -23.73 16.25
CA HIS A 24 -11.08 -23.92 15.29
C HIS A 24 -10.66 -22.63 14.56
N ASN A 25 -9.44 -22.16 14.78
CA ASN A 25 -8.86 -20.99 14.10
C ASN A 25 -7.98 -21.45 12.93
N SER A 26 -8.30 -21.02 11.71
CA SER A 26 -7.44 -21.18 10.54
C SER A 26 -6.28 -20.17 10.66
N ARG A 27 -5.21 -20.65 11.27
CA ARG A 27 -3.96 -19.93 11.52
C ARG A 27 -3.24 -19.68 10.19
N LEU A 28 -3.33 -18.44 9.69
CA LEU A 28 -2.37 -17.91 8.72
C LEU A 28 -1.07 -17.66 9.49
N ASP A 29 -0.06 -18.50 9.24
CA ASP A 29 1.25 -18.38 9.88
C ASP A 29 1.93 -17.07 9.47
N TYR A 30 2.01 -16.17 10.46
CA TYR A 30 2.73 -14.91 10.41
C TYR A 30 4.21 -15.22 10.71
N TRP A 31 5.08 -15.07 9.72
CA TRP A 31 6.51 -15.31 9.89
C TRP A 31 7.17 -14.06 10.48
N GLU A 32 7.41 -14.06 11.78
CA GLU A 32 8.41 -13.22 12.44
C GLU A 32 9.77 -13.92 12.29
N ASP A 33 10.76 -13.22 11.75
CA ASP A 33 12.12 -13.71 11.61
C ASP A 33 13.07 -12.56 11.92
N ASP A 34 13.56 -12.55 13.16
CA ASP A 34 14.57 -11.65 13.70
C ASP A 34 15.95 -12.13 13.24
N GLY A 35 16.50 -11.46 12.22
CA GLY A 35 17.89 -11.63 11.76
C GLY A 35 18.77 -10.44 12.17
N PRO A 36 20.09 -10.64 12.33
CA PRO A 36 20.95 -9.70 13.05
C PRO A 36 21.23 -8.41 12.27
N GLU A 37 21.25 -7.30 13.01
CA GLU A 37 21.67 -5.96 12.57
C GLU A 37 23.19 -5.90 12.36
N ASP A 38 23.63 -5.41 11.19
CA ASP A 38 25.03 -5.13 10.84
C ASP A 38 25.04 -4.14 9.65
N THR A 39 25.73 -3.00 9.57
CA THR A 39 26.39 -2.06 10.50
C THR A 39 26.59 -0.70 9.76
N ASP A 40 26.36 0.38 10.49
CA ASP A 40 26.86 1.78 10.43
C ASP A 40 27.03 2.63 9.14
N GLU A 41 27.40 2.14 7.95
CA GLU A 41 27.72 3.07 6.83
C GLU A 41 26.51 3.49 5.97
N LYS A 42 25.41 2.74 6.06
CA LYS A 42 24.20 2.92 5.21
C LYS A 42 23.14 3.83 5.82
N ILE A 43 23.30 4.15 7.11
CA ILE A 43 22.33 4.92 7.91
C ILE A 43 22.26 6.38 7.41
N ASP A 44 23.38 6.94 6.93
CA ASP A 44 23.49 8.35 6.55
C ASP A 44 22.65 8.76 5.31
N PHE A 45 22.58 7.93 4.27
CA PHE A 45 21.78 8.24 3.07
C PHE A 45 20.28 8.08 3.32
N GLN A 46 19.88 7.03 4.04
CA GLN A 46 18.46 6.79 4.32
C GLN A 46 17.90 7.87 5.26
N ASP A 47 18.69 8.32 6.23
CA ASP A 47 18.28 9.37 7.16
C ASP A 47 18.27 10.75 6.51
N SER A 48 19.28 11.10 5.70
CA SER A 48 19.30 12.37 4.96
C SER A 48 18.18 12.46 3.91
N ALA A 49 17.92 11.40 3.16
CA ALA A 49 16.82 11.35 2.20
C ALA A 49 15.46 11.41 2.91
N LEU A 50 15.28 10.71 4.03
CA LEU A 50 14.03 10.75 4.81
C LEU A 50 13.77 12.14 5.41
N LEU A 51 14.80 12.81 5.93
CA LEU A 51 14.70 14.19 6.40
C LEU A 51 14.33 15.15 5.28
N HIS A 52 14.95 15.01 4.10
CA HIS A 52 14.60 15.80 2.93
C HIS A 52 13.14 15.57 2.50
N ILE A 53 12.69 14.31 2.44
CA ILE A 53 11.30 13.97 2.13
C ILE A 53 10.33 14.60 3.13
N ARG A 54 10.61 14.52 4.44
CA ARG A 54 9.77 15.14 5.48
C ARG A 54 9.67 16.65 5.31
N LYS A 55 10.79 17.31 5.00
CA LYS A 55 10.81 18.75 4.71
C LYS A 55 9.95 19.07 3.49
N ALA A 56 10.18 18.37 2.38
CA ALA A 56 9.45 18.58 1.14
C ALA A 56 7.93 18.33 1.27
N ILE A 57 7.51 17.32 2.05
CA ILE A 57 6.08 17.04 2.29
C ILE A 57 5.33 18.24 2.86
N ASN A 58 5.99 19.09 3.67
CA ASN A 58 5.36 20.29 4.23
C ASN A 58 5.13 21.38 3.17
N ASP A 59 5.96 21.42 2.14
CA ASP A 59 5.91 22.44 1.09
C ASP A 59 5.03 22.01 -0.10
N ILE A 60 4.74 20.71 -0.24
CA ILE A 60 3.91 20.16 -1.33
C ILE A 60 2.43 20.43 -1.07
N VAL A 61 1.86 21.33 -1.89
CA VAL A 61 0.43 21.61 -1.92
C VAL A 61 -0.27 20.71 -2.95
N VAL A 62 -1.20 19.87 -2.48
CA VAL A 62 -2.01 18.99 -3.35
C VAL A 62 -3.44 19.52 -3.56
N PRO A 63 -4.04 19.31 -4.74
CA PRO A 63 -5.41 19.75 -5.02
C PRO A 63 -6.45 18.98 -4.19
N ARG A 64 -7.65 19.58 -4.04
CA ARG A 64 -8.77 18.93 -3.35
C ARG A 64 -9.15 17.62 -4.06
N GLY A 65 -9.16 16.52 -3.31
CA GLY A 65 -9.46 15.18 -3.82
C GLY A 65 -8.27 14.22 -3.84
N VAL A 66 -7.05 14.74 -3.70
CA VAL A 66 -5.86 13.92 -3.43
C VAL A 66 -5.76 13.69 -1.92
N THR A 67 -5.38 12.48 -1.50
CA THR A 67 -5.23 12.18 -0.08
C THR A 67 -3.94 12.82 0.44
N GLN A 68 -4.05 13.60 1.52
CA GLN A 68 -2.90 14.18 2.17
C GLN A 68 -2.15 13.10 2.96
N VAL A 69 -0.83 13.11 2.85
CA VAL A 69 0.07 12.23 3.61
C VAL A 69 0.40 12.91 4.94
N PRO A 70 0.52 12.17 6.06
CA PRO A 70 0.93 12.75 7.34
C PRO A 70 2.33 13.36 7.25
N HIS A 71 2.48 14.56 7.81
CA HIS A 71 3.73 15.32 7.82
C HIS A 71 4.86 14.64 8.59
N ASN A 72 4.53 13.83 9.59
CA ASN A 72 5.48 13.09 10.44
C ASN A 72 5.78 11.68 9.89
N LEU A 73 5.89 11.53 8.57
CA LEU A 73 6.10 10.26 7.89
C LEU A 73 7.26 9.45 8.51
N GLY A 74 7.00 8.19 8.87
CA GLY A 74 8.01 7.29 9.46
C GLY A 74 8.28 7.50 10.95
N GLU A 75 7.64 8.46 11.61
CA GLU A 75 7.69 8.53 13.08
C GLU A 75 6.70 7.54 13.70
N PRO A 76 7.03 6.93 14.86
CA PRO A 76 6.10 6.03 15.58
C PRO A 76 4.74 6.67 15.87
N LYS A 77 4.70 8.00 16.05
CA LYS A 77 3.47 8.77 16.31
C LYS A 77 2.55 8.92 15.09
N ALA A 78 3.04 8.73 13.87
CA ALA A 78 2.23 8.85 12.65
C ALA A 78 1.25 7.69 12.47
N GLY A 79 1.49 6.56 13.14
CA GLY A 79 0.72 5.35 12.96
C GLY A 79 0.96 4.70 11.60
N LYS A 80 0.06 3.80 11.21
CA LYS A 80 0.13 3.08 9.93
C LYS A 80 -0.56 3.88 8.83
N LEU A 81 0.13 4.06 7.72
CA LEU A 81 -0.45 4.67 6.53
C LEU A 81 -1.59 3.82 5.96
N LYS A 82 -2.64 4.50 5.54
CA LYS A 82 -3.78 3.93 4.83
C LYS A 82 -3.47 3.73 3.35
N ALA A 83 -4.28 2.88 2.73
CA ALA A 83 -4.44 2.70 1.29
C ALA A 83 -4.08 3.92 0.41
N SER A 84 -4.86 4.97 0.59
CA SER A 84 -4.85 6.15 -0.26
C SER A 84 -3.69 7.08 0.09
N GLU A 85 -3.20 7.02 1.32
CA GLU A 85 -2.00 7.74 1.77
C GLU A 85 -0.76 7.12 1.12
N TRP A 86 -0.64 5.78 1.12
CA TRP A 86 0.43 5.08 0.40
C TRP A 86 0.43 5.41 -1.09
N TYR A 87 -0.75 5.35 -1.73
CA TYR A 87 -0.85 5.71 -3.14
C TYR A 87 -0.42 7.16 -3.41
N SER A 88 -0.91 8.10 -2.60
CA SER A 88 -0.58 9.53 -2.78
C SER A 88 0.92 9.79 -2.52
N LEU A 89 1.50 9.10 -1.54
CA LEU A 89 2.92 9.15 -1.23
C LEU A 89 3.76 8.75 -2.46
N PHE A 90 3.50 7.59 -3.07
CA PHE A 90 4.29 7.10 -4.20
C PHE A 90 3.97 7.78 -5.53
N SER A 91 2.73 8.20 -5.77
CA SER A 91 2.32 8.80 -7.04
C SER A 91 2.61 10.30 -7.13
N THR A 92 2.63 11.01 -5.99
CA THR A 92 2.69 12.48 -5.96
C THR A 92 3.84 13.00 -5.10
N TYR A 93 3.87 12.66 -3.81
CA TYR A 93 4.81 13.29 -2.87
C TYR A 93 6.26 12.86 -3.09
N LEU A 94 6.55 11.55 -3.19
CA LEU A 94 7.90 11.06 -3.40
C LEU A 94 8.50 11.50 -4.75
N PRO A 95 7.77 11.46 -5.88
CA PRO A 95 8.30 12.01 -7.13
C PRO A 95 8.70 13.48 -7.01
N LEU A 96 7.90 14.32 -6.37
CA LEU A 96 8.21 15.74 -6.18
C LEU A 96 9.41 15.95 -5.25
N ALA A 97 9.43 15.26 -4.11
CA ALA A 97 10.51 15.38 -3.13
C ALA A 97 11.84 14.83 -3.67
N LEU A 98 11.83 13.71 -4.38
CA LEU A 98 13.05 13.06 -4.84
C LEU A 98 13.62 13.70 -6.11
N ILE A 99 12.80 14.34 -6.95
CA ILE A 99 13.30 15.12 -8.08
C ILE A 99 14.20 16.26 -7.58
N ASP A 100 13.81 16.95 -6.51
CA ASP A 100 14.60 18.02 -5.89
C ASP A 100 15.91 17.46 -5.30
N PHE A 101 15.80 16.40 -4.49
CA PHE A 101 16.94 15.72 -3.87
C PHE A 101 18.01 15.24 -4.87
N PHE A 102 17.59 14.54 -5.94
CA PHE A 102 18.52 14.07 -6.95
C PHE A 102 18.99 15.21 -7.86
N GLY A 103 18.16 16.23 -8.09
CA GLY A 103 18.51 17.44 -8.83
C GLY A 103 19.69 18.18 -8.21
N ASP A 104 19.62 18.45 -6.92
CA ASP A 104 20.70 19.11 -6.16
C ASP A 104 22.00 18.30 -6.15
N THR A 105 21.87 16.97 -6.11
CA THR A 105 23.03 16.07 -6.15
C THR A 105 23.72 16.07 -7.52
N THR A 106 22.98 16.28 -8.61
CA THR A 106 23.57 16.32 -9.97
C THR A 106 24.48 17.52 -10.20
N ALA A 107 24.24 18.65 -9.52
CA ALA A 107 25.10 19.84 -9.57
C ALA A 107 26.49 19.59 -8.93
N SER A 108 26.59 18.58 -8.06
CA SER A 108 27.84 18.16 -7.42
C SER A 108 28.51 16.94 -8.09
N GLY A 109 27.91 16.44 -9.19
CA GLY A 109 28.37 15.27 -9.94
C GLY A 109 27.50 14.03 -9.71
N VAL A 110 26.96 13.45 -10.79
CA VAL A 110 26.15 12.22 -10.73
C VAL A 110 27.06 11.00 -10.51
N THR A 111 26.91 10.33 -9.39
CA THR A 111 27.53 9.01 -9.18
C THR A 111 26.64 7.92 -9.82
N ASN A 112 27.25 6.82 -10.28
CA ASN A 112 26.51 5.67 -10.82
C ASN A 112 25.48 5.11 -9.81
N SER A 113 25.76 5.22 -8.50
CA SER A 113 24.85 4.79 -7.43
C SER A 113 23.55 5.59 -7.43
N ASN A 114 23.63 6.92 -7.53
CA ASN A 114 22.47 7.81 -7.54
C ASN A 114 21.59 7.57 -8.78
N GLN A 115 22.20 7.24 -9.92
CA GLN A 115 21.48 6.91 -11.14
C GLN A 115 20.66 5.61 -10.98
N HIS A 116 21.22 4.56 -10.37
CA HIS A 116 20.50 3.33 -10.13
C HIS A 116 19.35 3.51 -9.13
N GLN A 117 19.54 4.34 -8.10
CA GLN A 117 18.48 4.69 -7.14
C GLN A 117 17.33 5.44 -7.81
N LEU A 118 17.64 6.45 -8.62
CA LEU A 118 16.64 7.20 -9.37
C LEU A 118 15.88 6.31 -10.35
N LEU A 119 16.59 5.44 -11.07
CA LEU A 119 15.97 4.52 -12.03
C LEU A 119 15.07 3.49 -11.33
N ASN A 120 15.52 2.98 -10.18
CA ASN A 120 14.73 2.08 -9.36
C ASN A 120 13.43 2.74 -8.89
N PHE A 121 13.54 3.93 -8.33
CA PHE A 121 12.41 4.69 -7.82
C PHE A 121 11.42 5.07 -8.94
N THR A 122 11.90 5.64 -10.04
CA THR A 122 11.04 6.04 -11.17
C THR A 122 10.32 4.85 -11.79
N SER A 123 10.97 3.69 -11.87
CA SER A 123 10.34 2.44 -12.32
C SER A 123 9.17 2.03 -11.41
N LEU A 124 9.30 2.19 -10.10
CA LEU A 124 8.23 1.92 -9.13
C LEU A 124 7.08 2.93 -9.22
N VAL A 125 7.38 4.20 -9.46
CA VAL A 125 6.37 5.25 -9.69
C VAL A 125 5.54 4.94 -10.94
N VAL A 126 6.19 4.54 -12.04
CA VAL A 126 5.50 4.10 -13.26
C VAL A 126 4.58 2.93 -12.98
N CYS A 127 5.07 1.90 -12.27
CA CYS A 127 4.27 0.75 -11.86
C CYS A 127 3.03 1.17 -11.05
N THR A 128 3.22 2.02 -10.04
CA THR A 128 2.15 2.53 -9.16
C THR A 128 1.08 3.28 -9.95
N ASN A 129 1.49 4.17 -10.86
CA ASN A 129 0.58 4.97 -11.67
C ASN A 129 -0.23 4.12 -12.65
N ILE A 130 0.38 3.10 -13.27
CA ILE A 130 -0.33 2.17 -14.13
C ILE A 130 -1.37 1.39 -13.32
N VAL A 131 -0.98 0.80 -12.20
CA VAL A 131 -1.89 -0.02 -11.37
C VAL A 131 -3.09 0.77 -10.84
N ALA A 132 -2.91 2.06 -10.56
CA ALA A 132 -3.97 2.95 -10.09
C ALA A 132 -4.81 3.58 -11.21
N SER A 133 -4.44 3.36 -12.47
CA SER A 133 -5.17 3.93 -13.61
C SER A 133 -6.59 3.37 -13.70
N LYS A 134 -7.54 4.23 -14.04
CA LYS A 134 -8.95 3.87 -14.26
C LYS A 134 -9.20 3.26 -15.63
N THR A 135 -8.22 3.35 -16.53
CA THR A 135 -8.27 2.83 -17.90
C THR A 135 -6.93 2.21 -18.23
N ILE A 136 -6.94 1.01 -18.80
CA ILE A 136 -5.72 0.26 -19.10
C ILE A 136 -5.77 -0.24 -20.53
N SER A 137 -4.68 -0.01 -21.26
CA SER A 137 -4.42 -0.62 -22.57
C SER A 137 -3.43 -1.78 -22.45
N ILE A 138 -3.34 -2.59 -23.51
CA ILE A 138 -2.32 -3.66 -23.60
C ILE A 138 -0.90 -3.07 -23.55
N ASN A 139 -0.71 -1.86 -24.10
CA ASN A 139 0.56 -1.17 -24.04
C ASN A 139 0.96 -0.80 -22.60
N ASP A 140 -0.01 -0.38 -21.78
CA ASP A 140 0.24 -0.07 -20.36
C ASP A 140 0.65 -1.32 -19.58
N ALA A 141 0.02 -2.46 -19.86
CA ALA A 141 0.40 -3.74 -19.26
C ALA A 141 1.84 -4.14 -19.64
N ASN A 142 2.24 -3.94 -20.89
CA ASN A 142 3.62 -4.21 -21.34
C ASN A 142 4.61 -3.22 -20.71
N ARG A 143 4.24 -1.94 -20.62
CA ARG A 143 5.03 -0.90 -19.95
C ARG A 143 5.23 -1.20 -18.46
N PHE A 144 4.20 -1.72 -17.79
CA PHE A 144 4.33 -2.20 -16.42
C PHE A 144 5.34 -3.34 -16.34
N SER A 145 5.26 -4.34 -17.21
CA SER A 145 6.19 -5.48 -17.20
C SER A 145 7.64 -5.03 -17.37
N GLN A 146 7.91 -4.11 -18.30
CA GLN A 146 9.25 -3.54 -18.52
C GLN A 146 9.74 -2.73 -17.33
N ALA A 147 8.90 -1.83 -16.80
CA ALA A 147 9.25 -1.02 -15.64
C ALA A 147 9.49 -1.89 -14.40
N TYR A 148 8.68 -2.92 -14.17
CA TYR A 148 8.83 -3.80 -13.03
C TYR A 148 10.10 -4.66 -13.12
N LEU A 149 10.45 -5.15 -14.32
CA LEU A 149 11.73 -5.82 -14.56
C LEU A 149 12.90 -4.91 -14.21
N LEU A 150 12.90 -3.68 -14.73
CA LEU A 150 13.93 -2.69 -14.46
C LEU A 150 14.04 -2.33 -12.97
N TYR A 151 12.91 -2.23 -12.27
CA TYR A 151 12.88 -2.09 -10.82
C TYR A 151 13.59 -3.27 -10.14
N THR A 152 13.28 -4.51 -10.50
CA THR A 152 13.92 -5.67 -9.86
C THR A 152 15.42 -5.79 -10.16
N GLU A 153 15.87 -5.41 -11.35
CA GLU A 153 17.29 -5.41 -11.71
C GLU A 153 18.07 -4.34 -10.95
N THR A 154 17.55 -3.10 -10.95
CA THR A 154 18.16 -1.99 -10.22
C THR A 154 18.09 -2.16 -8.70
N ALA A 155 17.05 -2.82 -8.18
CA ALA A 155 16.93 -3.10 -6.74
C ALA A 155 18.09 -3.96 -6.21
N LYS A 156 18.62 -4.88 -7.03
CA LYS A 156 19.78 -5.71 -6.66
C LYS A 156 21.06 -4.87 -6.50
N LEU A 157 21.16 -3.76 -7.23
CA LEU A 157 22.31 -2.87 -7.21
C LEU A 157 22.19 -1.84 -6.08
N VAL A 158 20.96 -1.37 -5.83
CA VAL A 158 20.67 -0.32 -4.83
C VAL A 158 20.59 -0.89 -3.41
N PHE A 159 20.00 -2.07 -3.25
CA PHE A 159 19.81 -2.68 -1.93
C PHE A 159 20.73 -3.89 -1.76
N GLN A 160 21.53 -3.87 -0.70
CA GLN A 160 22.31 -5.02 -0.26
C GLN A 160 21.34 -6.14 0.18
N SER A 161 21.27 -7.20 -0.62
CA SER A 161 20.42 -8.39 -0.38
C SER A 161 18.93 -8.07 -0.16
N PRO A 162 18.16 -7.70 -1.20
CA PRO A 162 16.75 -7.37 -1.05
C PRO A 162 15.93 -8.61 -0.66
N LYS A 163 15.17 -8.51 0.44
CA LYS A 163 14.22 -9.56 0.87
C LYS A 163 13.07 -9.67 -0.13
N ILE A 164 12.94 -10.83 -0.76
CA ILE A 164 11.85 -11.10 -1.70
C ILE A 164 10.60 -11.51 -0.93
N LEU A 165 9.68 -10.54 -0.76
CA LEU A 165 8.35 -10.79 -0.20
C LEU A 165 7.41 -11.42 -1.25
N PRO A 166 6.38 -12.20 -0.84
CA PRO A 166 5.37 -12.78 -1.74
C PRO A 166 4.74 -11.77 -2.70
N ASN A 167 4.65 -10.52 -2.25
CA ASN A 167 4.13 -9.42 -3.02
C ASN A 167 4.92 -9.11 -4.29
N HIS A 168 6.24 -9.33 -4.26
CA HIS A 168 7.06 -9.18 -5.45
C HIS A 168 6.71 -10.23 -6.49
N HIS A 169 6.34 -11.43 -6.05
CA HIS A 169 5.84 -12.49 -6.92
C HIS A 169 4.45 -12.14 -7.47
N TYR A 170 3.52 -11.68 -6.63
CA TYR A 170 2.19 -11.26 -7.11
C TYR A 170 2.25 -10.14 -8.15
N ALA A 171 3.19 -9.21 -8.01
CA ALA A 171 3.37 -8.13 -8.95
C ALA A 171 3.73 -8.61 -10.38
N LEU A 172 4.40 -9.77 -10.52
CA LEU A 172 4.74 -10.34 -11.82
C LEU A 172 3.52 -10.76 -12.64
N HIS A 173 2.41 -11.07 -11.97
CA HIS A 173 1.16 -11.48 -12.60
C HIS A 173 0.25 -10.31 -13.00
N LEU A 174 0.54 -9.09 -12.53
CA LEU A 174 -0.29 -7.91 -12.80
C LEU A 174 -0.45 -7.59 -14.29
N PRO A 175 0.57 -7.70 -15.17
CA PRO A 175 0.42 -7.49 -16.61
C PRO A 175 -0.61 -8.39 -17.26
N GLU A 176 -0.63 -9.67 -16.88
CA GLU A 176 -1.60 -10.62 -17.43
C GLU A 176 -3.00 -10.31 -16.89
N GLN A 177 -3.13 -10.10 -15.58
CA GLN A 177 -4.41 -9.71 -14.96
C GLN A 177 -4.99 -8.44 -15.59
N MET A 178 -4.16 -7.44 -15.87
CA MET A 178 -4.57 -6.21 -16.54
C MET A 178 -5.09 -6.44 -17.97
N LYS A 179 -4.51 -7.38 -18.72
CA LYS A 179 -4.97 -7.74 -20.07
C LYS A 179 -6.32 -8.44 -20.05
N TRP A 180 -6.58 -9.27 -19.04
CA TRP A 180 -7.83 -10.02 -18.90
C TRP A 180 -8.97 -9.22 -18.27
N TRP A 181 -8.70 -8.50 -17.20
CA TRP A 181 -9.72 -7.84 -16.37
C TRP A 181 -9.79 -6.33 -16.59
N GLY A 182 -8.82 -5.75 -17.28
CA GLY A 182 -8.69 -4.31 -17.45
C GLY A 182 -8.14 -3.64 -16.20
N PRO A 183 -8.63 -2.44 -15.84
CA PRO A 183 -8.17 -1.67 -14.68
C PRO A 183 -8.25 -2.44 -13.36
N LEU A 184 -7.13 -2.53 -12.64
CA LEU A 184 -7.06 -3.28 -11.38
C LEU A 184 -7.91 -2.66 -10.25
N SER A 185 -8.26 -1.39 -10.38
CA SER A 185 -9.22 -0.74 -9.47
C SER A 185 -10.58 -1.45 -9.44
N ASN A 186 -10.98 -2.08 -10.55
CA ASN A 186 -12.30 -2.69 -10.69
C ASN A 186 -12.39 -4.07 -10.01
N VAL A 187 -11.25 -4.73 -9.82
CA VAL A 187 -11.14 -6.05 -9.17
C VAL A 187 -10.62 -5.94 -7.74
N SER A 188 -10.52 -4.72 -7.20
CA SER A 188 -10.03 -4.50 -5.85
C SER A 188 -11.04 -4.94 -4.77
N GLU A 189 -10.53 -5.48 -3.66
CA GLU A 189 -11.31 -5.88 -2.49
C GLU A 189 -11.99 -4.70 -1.76
N PHE A 190 -11.61 -3.44 -2.03
CA PHE A 190 -12.14 -2.27 -1.30
C PHE A 190 -13.66 -2.16 -1.33
N ALA A 191 -14.29 -2.55 -2.44
CA ALA A 191 -15.75 -2.54 -2.52
C ALA A 191 -16.35 -3.54 -1.52
N GLY A 192 -15.78 -4.75 -1.45
CA GLY A 192 -16.16 -5.78 -0.48
C GLY A 192 -15.89 -5.37 0.96
N GLU A 193 -14.73 -4.78 1.25
CA GLU A 193 -14.40 -4.28 2.60
C GLU A 193 -15.40 -3.21 3.08
N ARG A 194 -15.82 -2.30 2.19
CA ARG A 194 -16.87 -1.30 2.51
C ARG A 194 -18.21 -1.94 2.79
N ILE A 195 -18.59 -2.97 2.03
CA ILE A 195 -19.81 -3.73 2.27
C ILE A 195 -19.72 -4.43 3.63
N ASN A 196 -18.61 -5.12 3.92
CA ASN A 196 -18.39 -5.77 5.21
C ASN A 196 -18.49 -4.78 6.38
N GLY A 197 -17.84 -3.61 6.27
CA GLY A 197 -17.94 -2.57 7.29
C GLY A 197 -19.35 -1.99 7.45
N THR A 198 -20.18 -2.04 6.40
CA THR A 198 -21.60 -1.64 6.48
C THR A 198 -22.42 -2.71 7.18
N LEU A 199 -22.22 -3.98 6.83
CA LEU A 199 -22.90 -5.11 7.45
C LEU A 199 -22.57 -5.23 8.94
N GLN A 200 -21.31 -5.04 9.33
CA GLN A 200 -20.87 -5.05 10.74
C GLN A 200 -21.52 -3.96 11.60
N LYS A 201 -22.00 -2.87 11.00
CA LYS A 201 -22.67 -1.77 11.72
C LYS A 201 -24.17 -2.00 11.89
N MET A 202 -24.74 -3.01 11.23
CA MET A 202 -26.16 -3.33 11.38
C MET A 202 -26.40 -3.89 12.77
N ARG A 203 -27.39 -3.34 13.46
CA ARG A 203 -27.78 -3.85 14.77
C ARG A 203 -28.51 -5.16 14.57
N THR A 204 -27.94 -6.23 15.10
CA THR A 204 -28.60 -7.53 15.19
C THR A 204 -28.82 -7.87 16.66
N ASN A 205 -29.78 -8.76 16.94
CA ASN A 205 -30.00 -9.31 18.27
C ASN A 205 -28.95 -10.38 18.65
N GLY A 206 -27.97 -10.64 17.78
CA GLY A 206 -26.89 -11.61 18.01
C GLY A 206 -27.33 -13.08 17.99
N ILE A 207 -28.60 -13.37 17.66
CA ILE A 207 -29.13 -14.74 17.65
C ILE A 207 -28.75 -15.41 16.34
N ILE A 208 -27.65 -16.16 16.38
CA ILE A 208 -27.15 -16.94 15.24
C ILE A 208 -28.03 -18.18 15.09
N GLY A 209 -28.68 -18.34 13.93
CA GLY A 209 -29.62 -19.43 13.67
C GLY A 209 -31.03 -18.93 13.30
N GLU A 210 -31.86 -19.83 12.77
CA GLU A 210 -33.25 -19.57 12.36
C GLU A 210 -33.43 -18.36 11.40
N CYS A 211 -32.40 -18.05 10.60
CA CYS A 211 -32.39 -16.90 9.66
C CYS A 211 -32.61 -15.52 10.33
N GLN A 212 -32.43 -15.39 11.65
CA GLN A 212 -32.74 -14.13 12.34
C GLN A 212 -31.70 -13.04 12.05
N VAL A 213 -30.41 -13.37 12.21
CA VAL A 213 -29.30 -12.45 11.93
C VAL A 213 -29.17 -12.18 10.42
N GLU A 214 -29.22 -13.23 9.60
CA GLU A 214 -29.11 -13.12 8.14
C GLU A 214 -30.29 -12.36 7.54
N GLY A 215 -31.52 -12.66 7.99
CA GLY A 215 -32.74 -12.00 7.54
C GLY A 215 -32.79 -10.53 7.96
N THR A 216 -32.33 -10.20 9.18
CA THR A 216 -32.23 -8.81 9.64
C THR A 216 -31.19 -8.04 8.83
N MET A 217 -29.98 -8.58 8.67
CA MET A 217 -28.93 -7.93 7.87
C MET A 217 -29.37 -7.72 6.42
N LEU A 218 -29.99 -8.72 5.79
CA LEU A 218 -30.47 -8.60 4.41
C LEU A 218 -31.56 -7.53 4.28
N ARG A 219 -32.52 -7.49 5.22
CA ARG A 219 -33.60 -6.50 5.24
C ARG A 219 -33.05 -5.08 5.40
N GLU A 220 -32.21 -4.85 6.40
CA GLU A 220 -31.57 -3.55 6.67
C GLU A 220 -30.71 -3.11 5.48
N PHE A 221 -29.91 -4.02 4.91
CA PHE A 221 -29.11 -3.72 3.72
C PHE A 221 -30.00 -3.25 2.56
N CYS A 222 -31.08 -3.97 2.27
CA CYS A 222 -32.02 -3.61 1.19
C CYS A 222 -32.68 -2.24 1.44
N GLN A 223 -33.05 -1.93 2.68
CA GLN A 223 -33.63 -0.64 3.05
C GLN A 223 -32.62 0.50 2.85
N ILE A 224 -31.37 0.31 3.28
CA ILE A 224 -30.28 1.27 3.06
C ILE A 224 -30.07 1.51 1.56
N GLN A 225 -30.00 0.45 0.74
CA GLN A 225 -29.81 0.61 -0.71
C GLN A 225 -30.96 1.38 -1.36
N ARG A 226 -32.22 1.13 -0.96
CA ARG A 226 -33.37 1.91 -1.44
C ARG A 226 -33.24 3.38 -1.07
N PHE A 227 -32.87 3.69 0.17
CA PHE A 227 -32.67 5.08 0.59
C PHE A 227 -31.54 5.77 -0.19
N VAL A 228 -30.42 5.07 -0.43
CA VAL A 228 -29.30 5.59 -1.22
C VAL A 228 -29.73 5.87 -2.67
N SER A 229 -30.54 4.99 -3.28
CA SER A 229 -31.03 5.18 -4.66
C SER A 229 -31.95 6.39 -4.85
N GLN A 230 -32.55 6.90 -3.77
CA GLN A 230 -33.47 8.04 -3.80
C GLN A 230 -32.76 9.39 -3.65
N LYS A 231 -31.46 9.41 -3.30
CA LYS A 231 -30.71 10.67 -3.20
C LYS A 231 -30.42 11.22 -4.61
N PRO A 232 -30.73 12.49 -4.89
CA PRO A 232 -30.36 13.10 -6.16
C PRO A 232 -28.82 13.14 -6.27
N THR A 233 -28.32 12.70 -7.42
CA THR A 233 -26.90 12.72 -7.82
C THR A 233 -26.40 14.13 -8.04
#